data_AF-A0A699TAG5-F1
#
_entry.id   AF-A0A699TAG5-F1
#
_cell.length_a   1.000
_cell.length_b   1.000
_cell.length_c   1.000
_cell.angle_alpha   90.00
_cell.angle_beta   90.00
_cell.angle_gamma   90.00
#
_symmetry.space_group_name_H-M   'P 1'
#
loop_
_entity.id
_entity.type
_entity.pdbx_description
1 polymer ?
#
loop_
_entity_poly.entity_id
_entity_poly.type
_entity_poly.pdbx_seq_one_letter_code
_entity_poly.pdbx_strand_id
1 'polypeptide(L)'
;VLAGDEKAVGGKKVVKSTAKDHVFVYNARHRGKEILDMPTVELEMSRLLAMLARMEQQEHVRSMVLYASSCHSACMFEDYKFPVPSWM
;
A
#
# COMPACT_ATOMS: atom_id res chain seq x y z
N VAL A 1 9.71 -0.63 -2.67
CA VAL A 1 9.75 0.01 -1.34
C VAL A 1 8.89 -0.73 -0.32
N LEU A 2 7.54 -0.74 -0.45
CA LEU A 2 6.68 -1.39 0.54
C LEU A 2 6.87 -2.92 0.60
N ALA A 3 7.03 -3.57 -0.54
CA ALA A 3 7.27 -5.02 -0.61
C ALA A 3 8.72 -5.47 -0.25
N GLY A 4 9.55 -4.61 0.35
CA GLY A 4 10.90 -5.00 0.79
C GLY A 4 11.92 -5.35 -0.31
N ASP A 5 11.58 -5.21 -1.59
CA ASP A 5 12.49 -5.56 -2.69
C ASP A 5 13.52 -4.45 -2.97
N GLU A 6 14.72 -4.60 -2.38
CA GLU A 6 15.86 -3.69 -2.60
C GLU A 6 16.40 -3.76 -4.02
N LYS A 7 16.35 -4.92 -4.68
CA LYS A 7 16.88 -5.10 -6.04
C LYS A 7 16.02 -4.30 -7.03
N ALA A 8 14.70 -4.36 -6.88
CA ALA A 8 13.76 -3.61 -7.72
C ALA A 8 13.92 -2.08 -7.61
N VAL A 9 14.56 -1.57 -6.55
CA VAL A 9 14.81 -0.13 -6.37
C VAL A 9 16.29 0.25 -6.49
N GLY A 10 17.13 -0.64 -7.02
CA GLY A 10 18.56 -0.38 -7.23
C GLY A 10 19.34 -0.20 -5.92
N GLY A 11 19.04 -1.00 -4.89
CA GLY A 11 19.71 -0.98 -3.60
C GLY A 11 19.30 0.17 -2.67
N LYS A 12 18.30 0.98 -3.05
CA LYS A 12 17.76 2.04 -2.19
C LYS A 12 17.02 1.45 -0.99
N LYS A 13 16.87 2.27 0.06
CA LYS A 13 16.13 1.91 1.28
C LYS A 13 14.69 1.47 0.95
N VAL A 14 14.29 0.36 1.55
CA VAL A 14 12.94 -0.21 1.48
C VAL A 14 12.41 -0.49 2.88
N VAL A 15 11.14 -0.86 2.97
CA VAL A 15 10.55 -1.34 4.23
C VAL A 15 10.96 -2.79 4.42
N LYS A 16 11.85 -3.05 5.38
CA LYS A 16 12.27 -4.39 5.83
C LYS A 16 11.50 -4.76 7.09
N SER A 17 10.22 -5.04 6.94
CA SER A 17 9.32 -5.42 8.03
C SER A 17 9.01 -6.92 8.03
N THR A 18 8.56 -7.40 9.18
CA THR A 18 8.20 -8.79 9.46
C THR A 18 6.77 -8.89 9.97
N ALA A 19 6.31 -10.12 10.21
CA ALA A 19 4.99 -10.44 10.79
C ALA A 19 4.72 -9.82 12.17
N LYS A 20 5.74 -9.22 12.80
CA LYS A 20 5.67 -8.58 14.11
C LYS A 20 5.62 -7.07 14.05
N ASP A 21 5.94 -6.49 12.90
CA ASP A 21 6.16 -5.06 12.75
C ASP A 21 4.90 -4.33 12.32
N HIS A 22 4.81 -3.06 12.74
CA HIS A 22 3.76 -2.14 12.34
C HIS A 22 4.28 -1.19 11.26
N VAL A 23 3.51 -1.00 10.19
CA VAL A 23 3.88 -0.12 9.08
C VAL A 23 2.90 1.04 8.99
N PHE A 24 3.42 2.26 9.00
CA PHE A 24 2.64 3.47 8.74
C PHE A 24 3.04 4.07 7.40
N VAL A 25 2.04 4.35 6.56
CA VAL A 25 2.22 4.99 5.25
C VAL A 25 1.41 6.27 5.22
N TYR A 26 2.07 7.37 4.88
CA TYR A 26 1.44 8.67 4.65
C TYR A 26 1.68 9.12 3.22
N ASN A 27 0.62 9.47 2.51
CA ASN A 27 0.67 10.08 1.20
C ASN A 27 -0.21 11.33 1.16
N ALA A 28 0.33 12.43 0.65
CA ALA A 28 -0.40 13.68 0.45
C ALA A 28 -0.09 14.24 -0.94
N ARG A 29 -1.05 14.08 -1.86
CA ARG A 29 -0.92 14.44 -3.28
C ARG A 29 -2.30 14.66 -3.92
N HIS A 30 -2.27 15.16 -5.15
CA HIS A 30 -3.44 15.21 -6.02
C HIS A 30 -3.82 13.81 -6.53
N ARG A 31 -5.00 13.72 -7.13
CA ARG A 31 -5.58 12.47 -7.59
C ARG A 31 -6.45 12.66 -8.83
N GLY A 32 -6.34 11.75 -9.78
CA GLY A 32 -7.43 11.39 -10.70
C GLY A 32 -8.32 10.26 -10.15
N LYS A 33 -9.45 9.98 -10.80
CA LYS A 33 -10.31 8.83 -10.43
C LYS A 33 -9.49 7.53 -10.59
N GLU A 34 -9.44 6.70 -9.54
CA GLU A 34 -8.77 5.38 -9.52
C GLU A 34 -7.23 5.33 -9.62
N ILE A 35 -6.55 6.49 -9.61
CA ILE A 35 -5.08 6.57 -9.67
C ILE A 35 -4.51 7.31 -8.46
N LEU A 36 -3.22 7.16 -8.16
CA LEU A 36 -2.48 8.00 -7.21
C LEU A 36 -1.36 8.68 -7.99
N ASP A 37 -1.34 10.01 -7.98
CA ASP A 37 -0.35 10.76 -8.75
C ASP A 37 1.02 10.63 -8.08
N MET A 38 1.96 9.97 -8.76
CA MET A 38 3.37 9.98 -8.40
C MET A 38 4.07 11.08 -9.23
N PRO A 39 5.28 11.53 -8.82
CA PRO A 39 5.95 12.64 -9.50
C PRO A 39 6.14 12.48 -11.02
N THR A 40 6.17 11.24 -11.53
CA THR A 40 6.45 10.95 -12.95
C THR A 40 5.49 9.93 -13.57
N VAL A 41 4.66 9.25 -12.77
CA VAL A 41 3.80 8.16 -13.23
C VAL A 41 2.51 8.14 -12.42
N GLU A 42 1.47 7.51 -12.95
CA GLU A 42 0.25 7.23 -12.20
C GLU A 42 0.34 5.84 -11.57
N LEU A 43 -0.07 5.72 -10.31
CA LEU A 43 -0.21 4.42 -9.64
C LEU A 43 -1.68 4.02 -9.59
N GLU A 44 -2.06 3.00 -10.35
CA GLU A 44 -3.41 2.42 -10.27
C GLU A 44 -3.70 1.84 -8.89
N MET A 45 -4.94 2.03 -8.41
CA MET A 45 -5.35 1.49 -7.10
C MET A 45 -5.34 -0.03 -7.05
N SER A 46 -5.75 -0.70 -8.12
CA SER A 46 -5.73 -2.17 -8.24
C SER A 46 -4.35 -2.72 -7.89
N ARG A 47 -3.29 -2.06 -8.37
CA ARG A 47 -1.90 -2.43 -8.14
C ARG A 47 -1.45 -2.17 -6.71
N LEU A 48 -1.90 -1.07 -6.10
CA LEU A 48 -1.66 -0.79 -4.68
C LEU A 48 -2.31 -1.87 -3.80
N LEU A 49 -3.59 -2.17 -4.02
CA LEU A 49 -4.34 -3.16 -3.25
C LEU A 49 -3.78 -4.58 -3.40
N ALA A 50 -3.40 -4.98 -4.62
CA ALA A 50 -2.74 -6.26 -4.86
C ALA A 50 -1.39 -6.36 -4.13
N MET A 51 -0.64 -5.26 -4.06
CA MET A 51 0.62 -5.20 -3.32
C MET A 51 0.39 -5.30 -1.81
N LEU A 52 -0.64 -4.65 -1.26
CA LEU A 52 -1.01 -4.78 0.15
C LEU A 52 -1.40 -6.22 0.51
N ALA A 53 -2.25 -6.86 -0.31
CA ALA A 53 -2.61 -8.27 -0.13
C ALA A 53 -1.37 -9.19 -0.17
N ARG A 54 -0.42 -8.90 -1.06
CA ARG A 54 0.85 -9.64 -1.10
C ARG A 54 1.69 -9.44 0.17
N MET A 55 1.75 -8.23 0.73
CA MET A 55 2.48 -7.98 1.98
C MET A 55 1.90 -8.78 3.14
N GLU A 56 0.58 -8.92 3.20
CA GLU A 56 -0.11 -9.77 4.18
C GLU A 56 0.24 -11.25 3.96
N GLN A 57 0.09 -11.76 2.73
CA GLN A 57 0.39 -13.16 2.38
C GLN A 57 1.84 -13.57 2.63
N GLN A 58 2.78 -12.64 2.53
CA GLN A 58 4.21 -12.87 2.73
C GLN A 58 4.67 -12.60 4.17
N GLU A 59 3.73 -12.40 5.10
CA GLU A 59 4.02 -12.09 6.51
C GLU A 59 5.00 -10.91 6.66
N HIS A 60 4.90 -9.92 5.77
CA HIS A 60 5.76 -8.74 5.79
C HIS A 60 5.26 -7.65 6.72
N VAL A 61 4.08 -7.80 7.33
CA VAL A 61 3.50 -6.79 8.22
C VAL A 61 2.51 -7.42 9.18
N ARG A 62 2.51 -7.00 10.46
CA ARG A 62 1.47 -7.36 11.43
C ARG A 62 0.21 -6.55 11.21
N SER A 63 0.37 -5.23 11.12
CA SER A 63 -0.70 -4.30 10.81
C SER A 63 -0.17 -3.07 10.08
N MET A 64 -0.98 -2.54 9.17
CA MET A 64 -0.65 -1.35 8.40
C MET A 64 -1.71 -0.27 8.58
N VAL A 65 -1.26 0.97 8.71
CA VAL A 65 -2.12 2.16 8.64
C VAL A 65 -1.69 2.99 7.44
N LEU A 66 -2.64 3.27 6.53
CA LEU A 66 -2.43 4.10 5.34
C LEU A 66 -3.27 5.37 5.46
N TYR A 67 -2.60 6.52 5.56
CA TYR A 67 -3.24 7.83 5.50
C TYR A 67 -2.98 8.45 4.13
N ALA A 68 -4.05 8.70 3.37
CA ALA A 68 -4.01 9.30 2.06
C ALA A 68 -4.82 10.62 2.05
N SER A 69 -4.13 11.74 1.85
CA SER A 69 -4.72 13.07 1.72
C SER A 69 -4.76 13.47 0.25
N SER A 70 -5.91 13.25 -0.41
CA SER A 70 -6.11 13.55 -1.82
C SER A 70 -7.59 13.78 -2.15
N CYS A 71 -7.89 14.43 -3.29
CA CYS A 71 -9.26 14.52 -3.80
C CYS A 71 -9.76 13.10 -4.15
N HIS A 72 -10.98 12.72 -3.77
CA HIS A 72 -11.54 11.38 -4.01
C HIS A 72 -10.76 10.23 -3.34
N SER A 73 -10.17 10.46 -2.15
CA SER A 73 -9.47 9.42 -1.38
C SER A 73 -10.40 8.28 -0.93
N ALA A 74 -11.68 8.57 -0.65
CA ALA A 74 -12.66 7.56 -0.26
C ALA A 74 -12.89 6.50 -1.35
N CYS A 75 -12.94 6.91 -2.62
CA CYS A 75 -13.15 6.03 -3.77
C CYS A 75 -11.98 5.04 -3.99
N MET A 76 -10.85 5.19 -3.30
CA MET A 76 -9.74 4.24 -3.37
C MET A 76 -10.09 2.88 -2.75
N PHE A 77 -11.05 2.85 -1.83
CA PHE A 77 -11.33 1.69 -0.99
C PHE A 77 -12.81 1.30 -0.99
N GLU A 78 -13.64 1.95 -1.81
CA GLU A 78 -15.10 1.81 -1.78
C GLU A 78 -15.55 0.37 -2.09
N ASP A 79 -14.89 -0.30 -3.04
CA ASP A 79 -15.12 -1.71 -3.37
C ASP A 79 -14.11 -2.67 -2.71
N TYR A 80 -13.18 -2.15 -1.90
CA TYR A 80 -12.16 -3.00 -1.29
C TYR A 80 -12.73 -3.76 -0.09
N LYS A 81 -13.08 -5.02 -0.33
CA LYS A 81 -13.38 -5.96 0.74
C LYS A 81 -12.08 -6.37 1.40
N PHE A 82 -11.83 -5.87 2.60
CA PHE A 82 -10.78 -6.43 3.44
C PHE A 82 -11.03 -7.94 3.57
N PRO A 83 -10.03 -8.80 3.33
CA PRO A 83 -10.14 -10.19 3.71
C PRO A 83 -10.36 -10.22 5.23
N VAL A 84 -11.59 -10.55 5.62
CA VAL A 84 -11.91 -10.80 7.03
C VAL A 84 -11.14 -12.07 7.41
N PRO A 85 -10.26 -11.99 8.41
CA PRO A 85 -9.53 -13.17 8.84
C PRO A 85 -10.53 -14.24 9.31
N SER A 86 -10.30 -15.50 8.97
CA SER A 86 -11.23 -16.60 9.30
C SER A 86 -11.38 -16.88 10.81
N TRP A 87 -10.70 -16.11 11.67
CA TRP A 87 -10.75 -16.20 13.13
C TRP A 87 -11.57 -15.09 13.79
N MET A 88 -12.19 -14.21 12.99
CA MET A 88 -13.31 -13.34 13.39
C MET A 88 -14.64 -14.02 13.05
#